data_AF-A0A2R6JAK7-F1
#
_entry.id   AF-A0A2R6JAK7-F1
#
_cell.length_a   1.000
_cell.length_b   1.000
_cell.length_c   1.000
_cell.angle_alpha   90.00
_cell.angle_beta   90.00
_cell.angle_gamma   90.00
#
_symmetry.space_group_name_H-M   'P 1'
#
loop_
_entity.id
_entity.type
_entity.pdbx_description
1 polymer ?
#
loop_
_entity_poly.entity_id
_entity_poly.type
_entity_poly.pdbx_seq_one_letter_code
_entity_poly.pdbx_strand_id
1 'polypeptide(L)'
;MVHGLVDWNVDPSQVYPWTKSLRAAGIKTHVYFGQFDHRYPDDGRIKNDDDELTAAFNPDWADFLLKWFESELKGRDPAAIDDVIPDETDDSTPTDPFAARVNAQSSDGNWYTADEWPPEEAEPTKLYFGTDGDLRTEPSEETGQETVYVDPTQSYNPQPGCDACVTVESEPFDEDLRFAGEPVVEVAVTPTGPTNHLTAHVYAVDENGDTDRLGWGQVDLRYAQDRDDAGTVVPGEELDVRLPVEPLDAAVETGQRLAVVLSQGTAAGRVESPTPTPVEVETGGDNGLVLRAWGADLPSPETVLAGTRSTGASAYTAGQTSRQLVEVSTPETGAVEDVVPASWMVSVEDNPDVTEVREEDGVKRVVFAEKAAAGETTIYEYFAEVPTSADGTGYYQFGPAEILLEERTEVPGTGGEAFVVGAET
;
A
#
# COMPACT_ATOMS: atom_id res chain seq x y z
N MET A 1 14.50 26.05 11.96
CA MET A 1 13.15 25.84 11.41
C MET A 1 12.40 24.97 12.37
N VAL A 2 11.15 25.29 12.64
CA VAL A 2 10.29 24.57 13.59
C VAL A 2 8.99 24.33 12.85
N HIS A 3 8.51 23.09 12.83
CA HIS A 3 7.27 22.75 12.16
C HIS A 3 6.60 21.54 12.76
N GLY A 4 5.28 21.53 12.73
CA GLY A 4 4.47 20.38 13.08
C GLY A 4 4.29 19.46 11.88
N LEU A 5 4.61 18.16 12.02
CA LEU A 5 4.40 17.17 10.96
C LEU A 5 2.92 16.82 10.75
N VAL A 6 2.05 17.26 11.66
CA VAL A 6 0.60 17.17 11.55
C VAL A 6 -0.07 18.55 11.49
N ASP A 7 0.68 19.59 11.11
CA ASP A 7 0.15 20.93 10.81
C ASP A 7 -0.55 20.92 9.45
N TRP A 8 -1.88 20.93 9.47
CA TRP A 8 -2.72 20.93 8.26
C TRP A 8 -3.23 22.32 7.88
N ASN A 9 -2.73 23.36 8.54
CA ASN A 9 -2.97 24.76 8.18
C ASN A 9 -1.81 25.30 7.35
N VAL A 10 -0.57 25.00 7.76
CA VAL A 10 0.64 25.21 6.98
C VAL A 10 1.29 23.86 6.77
N ASP A 11 0.99 23.24 5.63
CA ASP A 11 1.39 21.87 5.34
C ASP A 11 2.92 21.67 5.45
N PRO A 12 3.41 20.50 5.93
CA PRO A 12 4.85 20.24 6.11
C PRO A 12 5.70 20.41 4.84
N SER A 13 5.12 20.17 3.66
CA SER A 13 5.77 20.40 2.35
C SER A 13 6.19 21.85 2.13
N GLN A 14 5.60 22.81 2.83
CA GLN A 14 6.00 24.23 2.75
C GLN A 14 7.32 24.51 3.45
N VAL A 15 7.74 23.66 4.40
CA VAL A 15 8.93 23.87 5.23
C VAL A 15 10.04 22.88 4.90
N TYR A 16 9.71 21.60 4.69
CA TYR A 16 10.69 20.54 4.48
C TYR A 16 11.76 20.86 3.39
N PRO A 17 11.41 21.36 2.18
CA PRO A 17 12.39 21.66 1.12
C PRO A 17 13.44 22.71 1.51
N TRP A 18 13.13 23.58 2.47
CA TRP A 18 14.04 24.63 2.94
C TRP A 18 15.12 24.10 3.89
N THR A 19 14.91 22.94 4.52
CA THR A 19 15.85 22.36 5.51
C THR A 19 17.23 22.16 4.89
N LYS A 20 17.26 21.57 3.69
CA LYS A 20 18.47 21.33 2.90
C LYS A 20 18.92 22.57 2.14
N SER A 21 17.99 23.32 1.55
CA SER A 21 18.30 24.48 0.72
C SER A 21 19.01 25.61 1.49
N LEU A 22 18.57 25.91 2.72
CA LEU A 22 19.23 26.92 3.56
C LEU A 22 20.66 26.52 3.93
N ARG A 23 20.87 25.24 4.27
CA ARG A 23 22.20 24.71 4.59
C ARG A 23 23.12 24.74 3.38
N ALA A 24 22.62 24.36 2.20
CA ALA A 24 23.37 24.43 0.94
C ALA A 24 23.79 25.88 0.60
N ALA A 25 23.01 26.87 1.02
CA ALA A 25 23.34 28.29 0.91
C ALA A 25 24.33 28.79 1.99
N GLY A 26 24.82 27.91 2.88
CA GLY A 26 25.75 28.26 3.95
C GLY A 26 25.10 28.90 5.18
N ILE A 27 23.77 28.81 5.32
CA ILE A 27 23.04 29.36 6.47
C ILE A 27 23.02 28.32 7.60
N LYS A 28 23.50 28.69 8.79
CA LYS A 28 23.43 27.86 9.99
C LYS A 28 21.97 27.56 10.31
N THR A 29 21.59 26.28 10.22
CA THR A 29 20.18 25.85 10.25
C THR A 29 20.01 24.62 11.12
N HIS A 30 19.20 24.75 12.17
CA HIS A 30 18.64 23.64 12.94
C HIS A 30 17.19 23.39 12.55
N VAL A 31 16.70 22.18 12.75
CA VAL A 31 15.33 21.76 12.45
C VAL A 31 14.70 21.15 13.70
N TYR A 32 13.46 21.50 13.97
CA TYR A 32 12.59 20.90 14.97
C TYR A 32 11.32 20.45 14.26
N PHE A 33 11.10 19.15 14.19
CA PHE A 33 9.88 18.54 13.66
C PHE A 33 9.20 17.74 14.77
N GLY A 34 7.91 17.95 14.97
CA GLY A 34 7.17 17.25 16.03
C GLY A 34 5.75 16.89 15.61
N GLN A 35 5.09 16.04 16.39
CA GLN A 35 3.73 15.56 16.14
C GLN A 35 2.68 16.53 16.70
N PHE A 36 2.82 17.82 16.39
CA PHE A 36 1.87 18.87 16.77
C PHE A 36 1.27 19.54 15.52
N ASP A 37 0.07 20.10 15.64
CA ASP A 37 -0.60 20.90 14.58
C ASP A 37 0.08 22.29 14.46
N HIS A 38 -0.64 23.34 14.04
CA HIS A 38 -0.10 24.71 13.86
C HIS A 38 0.35 25.40 15.17
N ARG A 39 1.39 24.87 15.82
CA ARG A 39 1.81 25.12 17.22
C ARG A 39 3.34 25.02 17.37
N TYR A 40 3.80 25.04 18.62
CA TYR A 40 5.21 25.02 19.01
C TYR A 40 5.55 23.81 19.91
N PRO A 41 6.83 23.34 19.94
CA PRO A 41 7.21 22.09 20.60
C PRO A 41 6.92 22.03 22.11
N ASP A 42 6.93 23.16 22.82
CA ASP A 42 6.63 23.25 24.25
C ASP A 42 5.16 23.62 24.54
N ASP A 43 4.26 23.59 23.54
CA ASP A 43 2.81 23.67 23.79
C ASP A 43 2.26 22.32 24.31
N GLY A 44 2.83 21.23 23.81
CA GLY A 44 2.49 19.87 24.19
C GLY A 44 1.12 19.38 23.74
N ARG A 45 0.43 20.04 22.81
CA ARG A 45 -0.91 19.66 22.35
C ARG A 45 -0.86 19.23 20.89
N ILE A 46 -1.47 18.09 20.54
CA ILE A 46 -1.49 17.57 19.16
C ILE A 46 -2.52 18.37 18.35
N LYS A 47 -3.72 18.58 18.89
CA LYS A 47 -4.83 19.30 18.22
C LYS A 47 -5.31 20.51 19.02
N ASN A 48 -6.14 21.34 18.38
CA ASN A 48 -6.59 22.60 18.97
C ASN A 48 -7.39 22.47 20.28
N ASP A 49 -8.00 21.30 20.50
CA ASP A 49 -8.92 21.02 21.60
C ASP A 49 -8.35 20.04 22.66
N ASP A 50 -7.06 19.70 22.59
CA ASP A 50 -6.45 18.84 23.61
C ASP A 50 -6.19 19.64 24.89
N ASP A 51 -6.84 19.23 25.99
CA ASP A 51 -6.69 19.85 27.31
C ASP A 51 -5.50 19.28 28.13
N GLU A 52 -4.81 18.25 27.62
CA GLU A 52 -3.70 17.58 28.28
C GLU A 52 -2.40 17.66 27.46
N LEU A 53 -1.26 17.67 28.17
CA LEU A 53 0.06 17.53 27.53
C LEU A 53 0.17 16.12 26.94
N THR A 54 0.38 16.07 25.64
CA THR A 54 0.61 14.89 24.83
C THR A 54 2.10 14.57 24.75
N ALA A 55 2.42 13.41 24.16
CA ALA A 55 3.80 13.05 23.86
C ALA A 55 4.53 14.10 22.99
N ALA A 56 3.80 14.95 22.24
CA ALA A 56 4.37 16.02 21.43
C ALA A 56 5.09 17.13 22.22
N PHE A 57 4.92 17.19 23.55
CA PHE A 57 5.63 18.15 24.38
C PHE A 57 7.13 17.86 24.42
N ASN A 58 7.95 18.84 24.03
CA ASN A 58 9.40 18.79 24.18
C ASN A 58 9.86 19.84 25.21
N PRO A 59 10.30 19.43 26.41
CA PRO A 59 10.74 20.37 27.46
C PRO A 59 12.03 21.12 27.08
N ASP A 60 12.86 20.55 26.22
CA ASP A 60 14.19 21.07 25.89
C ASP A 60 14.12 22.23 24.88
N TRP A 61 12.97 22.47 24.28
CA TRP A 61 12.79 23.50 23.26
C TRP A 61 13.13 24.92 23.77
N ALA A 62 12.70 25.26 24.99
CA ALA A 62 13.01 26.55 25.59
C ALA A 62 14.52 26.72 25.84
N ASP A 63 15.18 25.65 26.28
CA ASP A 63 16.62 25.62 26.52
C ASP A 63 17.42 25.70 25.21
N PHE A 64 16.96 25.01 24.16
CA PHE A 64 17.48 25.14 22.80
C PHE A 64 17.43 26.60 22.32
N LEU A 65 16.28 27.27 22.44
CA LEU A 65 16.11 28.66 22.02
C LEU A 65 17.02 29.61 22.80
N LEU A 66 17.11 29.43 24.12
CA LEU A 66 17.97 30.25 24.97
C LEU A 66 19.43 30.11 24.57
N LYS A 67 19.92 28.87 24.41
CA LYS A 67 21.28 28.58 23.94
C LYS A 67 21.54 29.18 22.56
N TRP A 68 20.57 29.09 21.63
CA TRP A 68 20.69 29.68 20.29
C TRP A 68 20.81 31.21 20.33
N PHE A 69 19.95 31.90 21.09
CA PHE A 69 20.00 33.36 21.18
C PHE A 69 21.23 33.88 21.92
N GLU A 70 21.66 33.21 22.98
CA GLU A 70 22.91 33.56 23.68
C GLU A 70 24.13 33.43 22.75
N SER A 71 24.15 32.41 21.89
CA SER A 71 25.23 32.25 20.90
C SER A 71 25.16 33.28 19.78
N GLU A 72 24.03 33.39 19.08
CA GLU A 72 23.93 34.20 17.85
C GLU A 72 23.82 35.71 18.14
N LEU A 73 23.16 36.11 19.23
CA LEU A 73 22.94 37.53 19.55
C LEU A 73 24.00 38.11 20.47
N LYS A 74 24.61 37.29 21.34
CA LYS A 74 25.62 37.75 22.32
C LYS A 74 27.02 37.22 22.03
N GLY A 75 27.20 36.38 21.01
CA GLY A 75 28.50 35.82 20.64
C GLY A 75 29.10 34.91 21.71
N ARG A 76 28.25 34.33 22.59
CA ARG A 76 28.72 33.38 23.60
C ARG A 76 29.05 32.05 22.92
N ASP A 77 30.10 31.41 23.42
CA ASP A 77 30.42 30.04 23.05
C ASP A 77 29.30 29.11 23.54
N PRO A 78 28.61 28.37 22.66
CA PRO A 78 27.58 27.41 23.04
C PRO A 78 27.99 26.45 24.17
N ALA A 79 29.24 25.98 24.14
CA ALA A 79 29.78 25.05 25.13
C ALA A 79 29.98 25.69 26.52
N ALA A 80 29.81 27.01 26.64
CA ALA A 80 29.93 27.77 27.87
C ALA A 80 28.58 28.38 28.33
N ILE A 81 27.46 27.89 27.78
CA ILE A 81 26.10 28.35 28.13
C ILE A 81 25.42 27.41 29.16
N ASP A 82 26.08 26.33 29.57
CA ASP A 82 25.58 25.46 30.64
C ASP A 82 25.45 26.20 32.00
N ASP A 83 26.18 27.31 32.20
CA ASP A 83 26.03 28.21 33.36
C ASP A 83 24.66 28.95 33.44
N VAL A 84 23.79 28.81 32.43
CA VAL A 84 22.48 29.48 32.36
C VAL A 84 21.31 28.52 32.59
N ILE A 85 21.53 27.21 32.38
CA ILE A 85 20.55 26.17 32.67
C ILE A 85 20.75 25.77 34.15
N PRO A 86 19.73 25.86 35.02
CA PRO A 86 19.91 25.52 36.43
C PRO A 86 20.36 24.06 36.62
N ASP A 87 21.40 23.85 37.44
CA ASP A 87 21.88 22.53 37.93
C ASP A 87 20.76 21.65 38.54
N GLU A 88 19.59 22.21 38.84
CA GLU A 88 18.45 21.51 39.45
C GLU A 88 17.45 20.94 38.43
N THR A 89 17.76 20.98 37.13
CA THR A 89 17.08 20.12 36.16
C THR A 89 17.68 18.72 36.27
N ASP A 90 16.90 17.77 36.78
CA ASP A 90 17.22 16.33 36.84
C ASP A 90 17.24 15.74 35.41
N ASP A 91 18.08 16.29 34.53
CA ASP A 91 18.43 15.68 33.27
C ASP A 91 19.80 15.02 33.46
N SER A 92 19.77 13.70 33.68
CA SER A 92 20.96 12.85 33.82
C SER A 92 21.84 12.80 32.55
N THR A 93 21.48 13.54 31.50
CA THR A 93 22.15 13.57 30.20
C THR A 93 21.99 14.95 29.54
N PRO A 94 22.78 15.97 29.89
CA PRO A 94 22.77 17.24 29.17
C PRO A 94 23.10 16.98 27.69
N THR A 95 22.09 17.00 26.84
CA THR A 95 22.28 16.95 25.39
C THR A 95 22.69 18.36 24.98
N ASP A 96 23.85 18.52 24.35
CA ASP A 96 24.17 19.77 23.67
C ASP A 96 23.10 19.94 22.57
N PRO A 97 22.23 20.97 22.64
CA PRO A 97 21.17 21.16 21.65
C PRO A 97 21.70 21.43 20.24
N PHE A 98 23.01 21.69 20.10
CA PHE A 98 23.72 21.81 18.82
C PHE A 98 24.49 20.56 18.42
N ALA A 99 24.54 19.51 19.24
CA ALA A 99 25.21 18.26 18.89
C ALA A 99 24.56 17.60 17.67
N ALA A 100 23.27 17.85 17.46
CA ALA A 100 22.52 17.40 16.30
C ALA A 100 21.83 18.57 15.61
N ARG A 101 21.63 18.46 14.29
CA ARG A 101 21.03 19.54 13.49
C ARG A 101 19.52 19.42 13.40
N VAL A 102 18.98 18.26 13.74
CA VAL A 102 17.55 17.94 13.69
C VAL A 102 17.17 17.37 15.05
N ASN A 103 16.07 17.89 15.59
CA ASN A 103 15.26 17.24 16.60
C ASN A 103 13.94 16.87 15.91
N ALA A 104 13.60 15.60 15.91
CA ALA A 104 12.42 15.09 15.22
C ALA A 104 11.62 14.18 16.16
N GLN A 105 10.34 14.00 15.87
CA GLN A 105 9.47 13.12 16.62
C GLN A 105 8.69 12.21 15.67
N SER A 106 8.73 10.90 15.90
CA SER A 106 7.88 9.93 15.19
C SER A 106 6.45 9.94 15.75
N SER A 107 5.49 9.42 14.98
CA SER A 107 4.06 9.39 15.35
C SER A 107 3.76 8.58 16.62
N ASP A 108 4.65 7.68 17.03
CA ASP A 108 4.62 6.97 18.33
C ASP A 108 4.96 7.87 19.54
N GLY A 109 5.32 9.13 19.30
CA GLY A 109 5.64 10.11 20.32
C GLY A 109 7.12 10.17 20.71
N ASN A 110 7.98 9.33 20.13
CA ASN A 110 9.40 9.29 20.48
C ASN A 110 10.19 10.43 19.83
N TRP A 111 10.78 11.30 20.67
CA TRP A 111 11.72 12.33 20.24
C TRP A 111 13.11 11.74 20.01
N TYR A 112 13.77 12.17 18.95
CA TYR A 112 15.12 11.77 18.61
C TYR A 112 15.91 12.90 17.95
N THR A 113 17.22 12.72 17.88
CA THR A 113 18.14 13.65 17.24
C THR A 113 18.78 13.02 16.00
N ALA A 114 19.05 13.85 14.98
CA ALA A 114 19.71 13.43 13.76
C ALA A 114 20.53 14.57 13.12
N ASP A 115 21.47 14.21 12.23
CA ASP A 115 22.22 15.19 11.44
C ASP A 115 21.40 15.75 10.26
N GLU A 116 20.56 14.91 9.66
CA GLU A 116 19.67 15.24 8.55
C GLU A 116 18.29 14.59 8.75
N TRP A 117 17.29 15.13 8.06
CA TRP A 117 15.95 14.57 8.02
C TRP A 117 15.47 14.52 6.56
N PRO A 118 14.92 13.39 6.08
CA PRO A 118 14.86 12.10 6.78
C PRO A 118 16.25 11.57 7.11
N PRO A 119 16.41 10.84 8.23
CA PRO A 119 17.71 10.29 8.62
C PRO A 119 18.31 9.40 7.52
N GLU A 120 19.65 9.32 7.44
CA GLU A 120 20.33 8.54 6.41
C GLU A 120 20.02 7.04 6.54
N GLU A 121 19.75 6.58 7.76
CA GLU A 121 19.39 5.21 8.10
C GLU A 121 18.00 4.80 7.58
N ALA A 122 17.14 5.76 7.19
CA ALA A 122 15.89 5.48 6.51
C ALA A 122 16.20 5.26 5.01
N GLU A 123 16.16 4.00 4.58
CA GLU A 123 16.50 3.60 3.22
C GLU A 123 15.28 3.71 2.29
N PRO A 124 15.47 4.04 0.99
CA PRO A 124 14.38 4.03 0.03
C PRO A 124 13.72 2.65 -0.08
N THR A 125 12.40 2.61 0.09
CA THR A 125 11.59 1.40 0.04
C THR A 125 10.36 1.66 -0.82
N LYS A 126 9.96 0.67 -1.63
CA LYS A 126 8.72 0.70 -2.40
C LYS A 126 7.83 -0.46 -1.97
N LEU A 127 6.58 -0.14 -1.63
CA LEU A 127 5.53 -1.09 -1.32
C LEU A 127 4.57 -1.13 -2.49
N TYR A 128 4.45 -2.29 -3.12
CA TYR A 128 3.67 -2.47 -4.34
C TYR A 128 2.21 -2.72 -4.02
N PHE A 129 1.33 -2.21 -4.87
CA PHE A 129 -0.10 -2.47 -4.79
C PHE A 129 -0.37 -3.82 -5.43
N GLY A 130 -0.91 -4.77 -4.70
CA GLY A 130 -1.40 -6.04 -5.25
C GLY A 130 -2.73 -5.87 -5.97
N THR A 131 -3.08 -6.85 -6.79
CA THR A 131 -4.36 -6.89 -7.52
C THR A 131 -5.56 -7.22 -6.63
N ASP A 132 -5.30 -7.71 -5.43
CA ASP A 132 -6.30 -8.25 -4.50
C ASP A 132 -6.56 -7.31 -3.31
N GLY A 133 -6.08 -6.06 -3.39
CA GLY A 133 -6.26 -5.05 -2.34
C GLY A 133 -5.21 -5.11 -1.22
N ASP A 134 -4.05 -5.72 -1.47
CA ASP A 134 -2.95 -5.84 -0.50
C ASP A 134 -1.71 -4.99 -0.86
N LEU A 135 -0.87 -4.70 0.13
CA LEU A 135 0.46 -4.08 -0.05
C LEU A 135 1.56 -5.13 0.08
N ARG A 136 2.48 -5.14 -0.87
CA ARG A 136 3.52 -6.17 -1.03
C ARG A 136 4.93 -5.56 -1.12
N THR A 137 5.96 -6.37 -0.89
CA THR A 137 7.38 -5.97 -1.08
C THR A 137 7.89 -6.23 -2.49
N GLU A 138 7.15 -7.02 -3.28
CA GLU A 138 7.47 -7.36 -4.66
C GLU A 138 6.30 -7.00 -5.58
N PRO A 139 6.58 -6.58 -6.83
CA PRO A 139 5.54 -6.24 -7.80
C PRO A 139 4.79 -7.49 -8.25
N SER A 140 3.50 -7.33 -8.56
CA SER A 140 2.72 -8.36 -9.27
C SER A 140 3.05 -8.34 -10.76
N GLU A 141 3.21 -9.51 -11.39
CA GLU A 141 3.31 -9.56 -12.86
C GLU A 141 2.00 -9.14 -13.54
N GLU A 142 0.87 -9.37 -12.87
CA GLU A 142 -0.46 -8.97 -13.34
C GLU A 142 -0.84 -7.59 -12.85
N THR A 143 -1.68 -6.92 -13.64
CA THR A 143 -2.28 -5.63 -13.32
C THR A 143 -3.80 -5.75 -13.26
N GLY A 144 -4.40 -5.14 -12.25
CA GLY A 144 -5.84 -4.96 -12.09
C GLY A 144 -6.25 -3.52 -12.36
N GLN A 145 -7.56 -3.27 -12.32
CA GLN A 145 -8.11 -1.93 -12.45
C GLN A 145 -9.31 -1.77 -11.52
N GLU A 146 -9.31 -0.67 -10.77
CA GLU A 146 -10.41 -0.29 -9.88
C GLU A 146 -10.85 1.15 -10.14
N THR A 147 -12.13 1.44 -9.91
CA THR A 147 -12.70 2.76 -10.20
C THR A 147 -12.79 3.61 -8.94
N VAL A 148 -12.12 4.76 -8.94
CA VAL A 148 -12.34 5.82 -7.94
C VAL A 148 -13.36 6.82 -8.47
N TYR A 149 -14.34 7.20 -7.67
CA TYR A 149 -15.34 8.20 -8.04
C TYR A 149 -15.76 9.06 -6.85
N VAL A 150 -16.39 10.21 -7.13
CA VAL A 150 -16.94 11.06 -6.07
C VAL A 150 -18.21 10.46 -5.51
N ASP A 151 -18.16 10.10 -4.23
CA ASP A 151 -19.36 9.81 -3.43
C ASP A 151 -19.72 11.05 -2.57
N PRO A 152 -20.85 11.72 -2.83
CA PRO A 152 -21.26 12.91 -2.09
C PRO A 152 -21.65 12.62 -0.63
N THR A 153 -21.75 11.35 -0.24
CA THR A 153 -22.05 10.92 1.13
C THR A 153 -20.81 10.52 1.92
N GLN A 154 -19.66 10.42 1.26
CA GLN A 154 -18.41 9.96 1.84
C GLN A 154 -17.76 11.04 2.73
N SER A 155 -17.03 10.58 3.73
CA SER A 155 -16.16 11.43 4.57
C SER A 155 -15.06 12.08 3.73
N TYR A 156 -14.67 13.31 4.09
CA TYR A 156 -13.49 14.00 3.55
C TYR A 156 -12.17 13.24 3.80
N ASN A 157 -12.16 12.36 4.80
CA ASN A 157 -11.07 11.43 5.09
C ASN A 157 -11.64 10.01 5.02
N PRO A 158 -11.77 9.42 3.81
CA PRO A 158 -12.22 8.05 3.69
C PRO A 158 -11.20 7.12 4.36
N GLN A 159 -11.71 6.18 5.14
CA GLN A 159 -10.93 5.13 5.77
C GLN A 159 -10.95 3.86 4.89
N PRO A 160 -10.05 2.90 5.13
CA PRO A 160 -10.09 1.58 4.51
C PRO A 160 -11.50 0.96 4.48
N GLY A 161 -11.85 0.32 3.36
CA GLY A 161 -13.17 -0.30 3.15
C GLY A 161 -14.27 0.65 2.66
N CYS A 162 -13.92 1.81 2.12
CA CYS A 162 -14.89 2.74 1.56
C CYS A 162 -15.33 2.34 0.13
N ASP A 163 -16.60 2.56 -0.22
CA ASP A 163 -17.17 2.07 -1.49
C ASP A 163 -16.64 2.79 -2.75
N ALA A 164 -16.16 4.03 -2.60
CA ALA A 164 -15.77 4.90 -3.71
C ALA A 164 -14.26 5.18 -3.75
N CYS A 165 -13.46 4.32 -3.12
CA CYS A 165 -12.00 4.37 -3.10
C CYS A 165 -11.40 3.05 -3.54
N VAL A 166 -10.11 3.12 -3.88
CA VAL A 166 -9.22 1.95 -3.87
C VAL A 166 -8.54 1.91 -2.52
N THR A 167 -8.56 0.75 -1.88
CA THR A 167 -7.85 0.50 -0.62
C THR A 167 -6.85 -0.62 -0.84
N VAL A 168 -5.60 -0.39 -0.44
CA VAL A 168 -4.57 -1.44 -0.37
C VAL A 168 -3.99 -1.48 1.03
N GLU A 169 -3.92 -2.67 1.63
CA GLU A 169 -3.46 -2.87 3.01
C GLU A 169 -2.34 -3.90 3.09
N SER A 170 -1.31 -3.66 3.91
CA SER A 170 -0.30 -4.67 4.18
C SER A 170 -0.87 -5.79 5.06
N GLU A 171 -0.14 -6.90 5.16
CA GLU A 171 -0.32 -7.75 6.34
C GLU A 171 0.09 -7.02 7.62
N PRO A 172 -0.37 -7.51 8.78
CA PRO A 172 0.13 -7.06 10.06
C PRO A 172 1.64 -7.18 10.12
N PHE A 173 2.34 -6.13 10.57
CA PHE A 173 3.78 -6.19 10.70
C PHE A 173 4.21 -7.07 11.88
N ASP A 174 5.28 -7.85 11.70
CA ASP A 174 5.88 -8.68 12.76
C ASP A 174 6.78 -7.86 13.71
N GLU A 175 7.17 -6.66 13.30
CA GLU A 175 7.93 -5.68 14.08
C GLU A 175 7.52 -4.25 13.70
N ASP A 176 7.83 -3.26 14.53
CA ASP A 176 7.43 -1.87 14.28
C ASP A 176 8.06 -1.36 12.97
N LEU A 177 7.23 -0.98 11.99
CA LEU A 177 7.70 -0.28 10.80
C LEU A 177 7.82 1.21 11.13
N ARG A 178 9.02 1.75 10.89
CA ARG A 178 9.26 3.20 10.93
C ARG A 178 9.55 3.72 9.54
N PHE A 179 9.00 4.89 9.19
CA PHE A 179 9.34 5.59 7.96
C PHE A 179 9.23 7.10 8.09
N ALA A 180 10.08 7.83 7.37
CA ALA A 180 10.12 9.29 7.44
C ALA A 180 10.43 9.94 6.09
N GLY A 181 9.99 11.18 5.91
CA GLY A 181 10.19 11.95 4.69
C GLY A 181 8.90 12.26 3.99
N GLU A 182 8.96 12.33 2.66
CA GLU A 182 7.83 12.64 1.79
C GLU A 182 7.51 11.37 0.98
N PRO A 183 6.61 10.51 1.48
CA PRO A 183 6.16 9.36 0.72
C PRO A 183 5.49 9.81 -0.58
N VAL A 184 5.57 8.99 -1.61
CA VAL A 184 4.97 9.26 -2.92
C VAL A 184 4.21 8.02 -3.37
N VAL A 185 2.93 8.17 -3.68
CA VAL A 185 2.21 7.13 -4.41
C VAL A 185 2.51 7.28 -5.89
N GLU A 186 3.09 6.24 -6.48
CA GLU A 186 3.34 6.12 -7.92
C GLU A 186 2.32 5.15 -8.52
N VAL A 187 1.47 5.65 -9.41
CA VAL A 187 0.31 4.91 -9.89
C VAL A 187 -0.09 5.33 -11.31
N ALA A 188 -0.38 4.36 -12.17
CA ALA A 188 -1.00 4.60 -13.47
C ALA A 188 -2.52 4.76 -13.30
N VAL A 189 -3.07 5.77 -13.97
CA VAL A 189 -4.52 6.02 -13.96
C VAL A 189 -5.05 6.28 -15.36
N THR A 190 -6.31 5.93 -15.61
CA THR A 190 -7.05 6.30 -16.82
C THR A 190 -8.23 7.19 -16.45
N PRO A 191 -8.11 8.52 -16.63
CA PRO A 191 -9.18 9.46 -16.30
C PRO A 191 -10.36 9.35 -17.27
N THR A 192 -11.60 9.42 -16.78
CA THR A 192 -12.79 9.43 -17.67
C THR A 192 -13.21 10.84 -18.11
N GLY A 193 -12.50 11.87 -17.65
CA GLY A 193 -12.75 13.27 -17.96
C GLY A 193 -11.47 14.13 -17.97
N PRO A 194 -11.56 15.36 -18.50
CA PRO A 194 -10.38 16.19 -18.80
C PRO A 194 -9.81 16.95 -17.60
N THR A 195 -10.49 16.90 -16.45
CA THR A 195 -10.07 17.55 -15.21
C THR A 195 -10.47 16.69 -14.03
N ASN A 196 -9.49 16.15 -13.30
CA ASN A 196 -9.70 15.31 -12.13
C ASN A 196 -8.59 15.55 -11.12
N HIS A 197 -8.81 15.12 -9.90
CA HIS A 197 -7.79 15.02 -8.87
C HIS A 197 -7.78 13.59 -8.31
N LEU A 198 -6.69 13.25 -7.64
CA LEU A 198 -6.55 12.04 -6.85
C LEU A 198 -5.99 12.44 -5.49
N THR A 199 -6.54 11.85 -4.44
CA THR A 199 -6.12 12.05 -3.05
C THR A 199 -5.67 10.71 -2.49
N ALA A 200 -4.53 10.70 -1.81
CA ALA A 200 -4.05 9.55 -1.05
C ALA A 200 -4.12 9.86 0.43
N HIS A 201 -4.62 8.91 1.21
CA HIS A 201 -4.51 8.90 2.67
C HIS A 201 -3.73 7.66 3.09
N VAL A 202 -2.83 7.83 4.05
CA VAL A 202 -2.01 6.75 4.62
C VAL A 202 -2.41 6.55 6.07
N TYR A 203 -2.69 5.30 6.45
CA TYR A 203 -3.18 4.93 7.77
C TYR A 203 -2.35 3.81 8.40
N ALA A 204 -2.22 3.84 9.72
CA ALA A 204 -2.01 2.63 10.51
C ALA A 204 -3.39 2.06 10.90
N VAL A 205 -3.57 0.74 10.77
CA VAL A 205 -4.82 0.04 11.06
C VAL A 205 -4.54 -1.03 12.12
N ASP A 206 -5.26 -0.99 13.24
CA ASP A 206 -5.05 -1.97 14.31
C ASP A 206 -5.80 -3.30 14.08
N GLU A 207 -5.63 -4.25 15.01
CA GLU A 207 -6.30 -5.57 14.95
C GLU A 207 -7.84 -5.51 14.99
N ASN A 208 -8.41 -4.40 15.49
CA ASN A 208 -9.86 -4.17 15.57
C ASN A 208 -10.41 -3.44 14.34
N GLY A 209 -9.54 -2.97 13.45
CA GLY A 209 -9.88 -2.14 12.30
C GLY A 209 -10.01 -0.65 12.64
N ASP A 210 -9.58 -0.21 13.82
CA ASP A 210 -9.47 1.21 14.15
C ASP A 210 -8.28 1.81 13.39
N THR A 211 -8.43 3.05 12.93
CA THR A 211 -7.46 3.67 12.01
C THR A 211 -6.91 4.98 12.52
N ASP A 212 -5.59 5.11 12.45
CA ASP A 212 -4.84 6.32 12.72
C ASP A 212 -4.25 6.89 11.43
N ARG A 213 -4.67 8.11 11.07
CA ARG A 213 -4.17 8.76 9.85
C ARG A 213 -2.74 9.24 10.05
N LEU A 214 -1.80 8.63 9.34
CA LEU A 214 -0.38 8.98 9.36
C LEU A 214 -0.08 10.17 8.45
N GLY A 215 -0.71 10.23 7.27
CA GLY A 215 -0.45 11.27 6.29
C GLY A 215 -1.54 11.33 5.21
N TRP A 216 -1.45 12.36 4.38
CA TRP A 216 -2.29 12.49 3.20
C TRP A 216 -1.62 13.38 2.13
N GLY A 217 -2.12 13.29 0.91
CA GLY A 217 -1.67 14.11 -0.21
C GLY A 217 -2.76 14.22 -1.28
N GLN A 218 -2.69 15.24 -2.13
CA GLN A 218 -3.63 15.41 -3.24
C GLN A 218 -2.92 16.01 -4.43
N VAL A 219 -3.19 15.46 -5.62
CA VAL A 219 -2.70 15.96 -6.89
C VAL A 219 -3.84 16.22 -7.86
N ASP A 220 -3.79 17.35 -8.56
CA ASP A 220 -4.59 17.58 -9.75
C ASP A 220 -3.91 16.88 -10.92
N LEU A 221 -4.62 16.02 -11.66
CA LEU A 221 -4.02 15.15 -12.68
C LEU A 221 -3.34 15.94 -13.82
N ARG A 222 -3.64 17.22 -13.99
CA ARG A 222 -2.90 18.09 -14.93
C ARG A 222 -1.44 18.28 -14.51
N TYR A 223 -1.09 17.98 -13.27
CA TYR A 223 0.25 18.10 -12.68
C TYR A 223 0.83 16.75 -12.25
N ALA A 224 0.21 15.63 -12.65
CA ALA A 224 0.52 14.27 -12.23
C ALA A 224 2.01 13.85 -12.28
N GLN A 225 2.82 14.45 -13.15
CA GLN A 225 4.22 14.06 -13.37
C GLN A 225 5.20 15.14 -12.89
N ASP A 226 4.98 15.70 -11.69
CA ASP A 226 5.80 16.77 -11.10
C ASP A 226 6.03 17.97 -12.03
N ARG A 227 5.00 18.34 -12.79
CA ARG A 227 5.10 19.40 -13.80
C ARG A 227 4.93 20.77 -13.18
N ASP A 228 5.73 21.74 -13.63
CA ASP A 228 5.55 23.15 -13.28
C ASP A 228 4.38 23.82 -14.02
N ASP A 229 3.90 23.19 -15.09
CA ASP A 229 2.81 23.68 -15.94
C ASP A 229 1.69 22.63 -16.11
N ALA A 230 0.45 23.12 -16.15
CA ALA A 230 -0.72 22.26 -16.34
C ALA A 230 -0.68 21.55 -17.70
N GLY A 231 -0.57 20.23 -17.65
CA GLY A 231 -0.72 19.34 -18.79
C GLY A 231 -2.17 19.21 -19.27
N THR A 232 -2.33 18.55 -20.42
CA THR A 232 -3.64 18.15 -20.93
C THR A 232 -3.94 16.73 -20.45
N VAL A 233 -5.06 16.55 -19.75
CA VAL A 233 -5.58 15.23 -19.42
C VAL A 233 -6.56 14.82 -20.52
N VAL A 234 -6.27 13.71 -21.21
CA VAL A 234 -7.11 13.18 -22.28
C VAL A 234 -7.94 12.02 -21.73
N PRO A 235 -9.29 12.11 -21.75
CA PRO A 235 -10.13 11.03 -21.25
C PRO A 235 -9.86 9.71 -21.99
N GLY A 236 -9.68 8.62 -21.24
CA GLY A 236 -9.41 7.29 -21.77
C GLY A 236 -7.97 7.03 -22.20
N GLU A 237 -7.05 7.99 -22.01
CA GLU A 237 -5.61 7.76 -22.13
C GLU A 237 -5.00 7.58 -20.73
N GLU A 238 -4.12 6.59 -20.61
CA GLU A 238 -3.39 6.30 -19.39
C GLU A 238 -2.40 7.43 -19.06
N LEU A 239 -2.21 7.67 -17.77
CA LEU A 239 -1.35 8.71 -17.22
C LEU A 239 -0.64 8.18 -15.97
N ASP A 240 0.70 8.23 -15.97
CA ASP A 240 1.49 8.02 -14.77
C ASP A 240 1.30 9.20 -13.79
N VAL A 241 0.95 8.88 -12.55
CA VAL A 241 0.75 9.83 -11.46
C VAL A 241 1.79 9.61 -10.36
N ARG A 242 2.45 10.70 -9.99
CA ARG A 242 3.27 10.85 -8.79
C ARG A 242 2.49 11.74 -7.83
N LEU A 243 1.91 11.12 -6.80
CA LEU A 243 1.10 11.80 -5.80
C LEU A 243 1.91 11.90 -4.50
N PRO A 244 2.50 13.07 -4.17
CA PRO A 244 3.24 13.24 -2.93
C PRO A 244 2.28 13.29 -1.74
N VAL A 245 2.57 12.48 -0.73
CA VAL A 245 2.02 12.56 0.62
C VAL A 245 2.83 13.61 1.39
N GLU A 246 2.15 14.43 2.19
CA GLU A 246 2.83 15.46 2.99
C GLU A 246 3.95 14.87 3.85
N PRO A 247 5.09 15.59 4.03
CA PRO A 247 6.19 15.12 4.83
C PRO A 247 5.78 14.69 6.24
N LEU A 248 6.17 13.47 6.63
CA LEU A 248 5.77 12.83 7.88
C LEU A 248 6.92 12.00 8.47
N ASP A 249 6.79 11.68 9.75
CA ASP A 249 7.66 10.76 10.48
C ASP A 249 6.74 9.81 11.26
N ALA A 250 6.59 8.59 10.76
CA ALA A 250 5.54 7.67 11.14
C ALA A 250 6.11 6.34 11.65
N ALA A 251 5.37 5.77 12.59
CA ALA A 251 5.51 4.43 13.11
C ALA A 251 4.18 3.68 12.93
N VAL A 252 4.28 2.45 12.44
CA VAL A 252 3.21 1.45 12.42
C VAL A 252 3.66 0.35 13.37
N GLU A 253 2.92 0.16 14.45
CA GLU A 253 3.31 -0.76 15.52
C GLU A 253 3.15 -2.23 15.09
N THR A 254 3.89 -3.11 15.76
CA THR A 254 3.77 -4.56 15.61
C THR A 254 2.30 -5.00 15.71
N GLY A 255 1.84 -5.79 14.73
CA GLY A 255 0.46 -6.27 14.63
C GLY A 255 -0.53 -5.29 13.97
N GLN A 256 -0.13 -4.05 13.70
CA GLN A 256 -0.90 -3.13 12.86
C GLN A 256 -0.62 -3.37 11.38
N ARG A 257 -1.49 -2.87 10.51
CA ARG A 257 -1.30 -2.82 9.05
C ARG A 257 -1.03 -1.40 8.60
N LEU A 258 -0.31 -1.24 7.50
CA LEU A 258 -0.22 0.01 6.75
C LEU A 258 -1.28 -0.03 5.65
N ALA A 259 -2.06 1.04 5.51
CA ALA A 259 -3.07 1.14 4.46
C ALA A 259 -2.90 2.41 3.64
N VAL A 260 -3.11 2.29 2.32
CA VAL A 260 -3.23 3.43 1.41
C VAL A 260 -4.64 3.45 0.85
N VAL A 261 -5.32 4.59 0.99
CA VAL A 261 -6.67 4.83 0.46
C VAL A 261 -6.58 5.89 -0.62
N LEU A 262 -6.91 5.51 -1.86
CA LEU A 262 -6.99 6.42 -3.00
C LEU A 262 -8.44 6.82 -3.25
N SER A 263 -8.71 8.12 -3.24
CA SER A 263 -10.07 8.65 -3.38
C SER A 263 -10.12 9.92 -4.22
N GLN A 264 -11.34 10.33 -4.58
CA GLN A 264 -11.63 11.68 -5.07
C GLN A 264 -12.19 12.61 -3.97
N GLY A 265 -12.10 12.20 -2.70
CA GLY A 265 -12.40 13.08 -1.56
C GLY A 265 -11.34 14.16 -1.37
N THR A 266 -11.64 15.22 -0.62
CA THR A 266 -10.69 16.30 -0.30
C THR A 266 -10.47 16.41 1.20
N ALA A 267 -9.26 16.78 1.63
CA ALA A 267 -9.11 17.37 2.96
C ALA A 267 -9.74 18.77 3.00
N ALA A 268 -10.33 19.13 4.14
CA ALA A 268 -10.94 20.44 4.35
C ALA A 268 -9.90 21.55 4.10
N GLY A 269 -10.02 22.26 2.98
CA GLY A 269 -9.11 23.36 2.62
C GLY A 269 -8.56 23.32 1.19
N ARG A 270 -8.64 22.18 0.48
CA ARG A 270 -8.27 22.11 -0.95
C ARG A 270 -9.49 22.19 -1.86
N VAL A 271 -9.30 22.74 -3.05
CA VAL A 271 -10.37 22.92 -4.04
C VAL A 271 -10.53 21.63 -4.83
N GLU A 272 -11.75 21.13 -4.95
CA GLU A 272 -12.10 20.00 -5.81
C GLU A 272 -11.93 20.35 -7.29
N SER A 273 -11.73 19.32 -8.13
CA SER A 273 -11.97 19.49 -9.57
C SER A 273 -13.39 20.03 -9.78
N PRO A 274 -13.61 21.08 -10.59
CA PRO A 274 -14.94 21.68 -10.78
C PRO A 274 -16.00 20.71 -11.35
N THR A 275 -15.54 19.67 -12.04
CA THR A 275 -16.36 18.61 -12.64
C THR A 275 -15.60 17.30 -12.48
N PRO A 276 -15.57 16.71 -11.27
CA PRO A 276 -14.88 15.46 -11.06
C PRO A 276 -15.63 14.36 -11.80
N THR A 277 -14.87 13.49 -12.44
CA THR A 277 -15.34 12.32 -13.17
C THR A 277 -14.54 11.11 -12.67
N PRO A 278 -15.08 9.89 -12.77
CA PRO A 278 -14.37 8.70 -12.31
C PRO A 278 -12.94 8.61 -12.88
N VAL A 279 -12.04 8.05 -12.10
CA VAL A 279 -10.67 7.76 -12.49
C VAL A 279 -10.47 6.27 -12.29
N GLU A 280 -10.12 5.56 -13.36
CA GLU A 280 -9.70 4.17 -13.25
C GLU A 280 -8.26 4.15 -12.76
N VAL A 281 -7.99 3.42 -11.69
CA VAL A 281 -6.69 3.31 -11.04
C VAL A 281 -6.16 1.90 -11.28
N GLU A 282 -4.92 1.79 -11.73
CA GLU A 282 -4.27 0.49 -11.88
C GLU A 282 -3.74 -0.03 -10.55
N THR A 283 -3.98 -1.32 -10.30
CA THR A 283 -3.40 -2.12 -9.21
C THR A 283 -2.47 -3.17 -9.79
N GLY A 284 -1.61 -3.79 -8.99
CA GLY A 284 -0.57 -4.69 -9.50
C GLY A 284 0.56 -3.96 -10.23
N GLY A 285 1.44 -4.71 -10.91
CA GLY A 285 2.58 -4.15 -11.63
C GLY A 285 3.53 -3.35 -10.73
N ASP A 286 4.06 -2.26 -11.28
CA ASP A 286 4.96 -1.33 -10.58
C ASP A 286 4.23 -0.23 -9.78
N ASN A 287 2.90 -0.29 -9.65
CA ASN A 287 2.13 0.69 -8.87
C ASN A 287 2.42 0.51 -7.37
N GLY A 288 2.59 1.59 -6.61
CA GLY A 288 2.97 1.47 -5.21
C GLY A 288 3.21 2.76 -4.43
N LEU A 289 3.47 2.60 -3.13
CA LEU A 289 3.91 3.64 -2.22
C LEU A 289 5.44 3.61 -2.09
N VAL A 290 6.10 4.68 -2.49
CA VAL A 290 7.53 4.91 -2.29
C VAL A 290 7.73 5.72 -1.00
N LEU A 291 8.60 5.25 -0.11
CA LEU A 291 8.89 5.90 1.17
C LEU A 291 10.36 5.67 1.57
N ARG A 292 10.78 6.22 2.72
CA ARG A 292 12.07 5.88 3.32
C ARG A 292 11.86 5.23 4.69
N ALA A 293 12.23 3.97 4.85
CA ALA A 293 11.96 3.17 6.04
C ALA A 293 13.22 2.63 6.72
N TRP A 294 13.12 2.36 8.01
CA TRP A 294 14.10 1.55 8.74
C TRP A 294 13.64 0.09 8.69
N GLY A 295 14.47 -0.81 8.16
CA GLY A 295 14.22 -2.26 8.21
C GLY A 295 12.85 -2.66 7.66
N ALA A 296 12.70 -2.76 6.35
CA ALA A 296 11.45 -3.22 5.74
C ALA A 296 11.41 -4.75 5.65
N ASP A 297 11.45 -5.44 6.79
CA ASP A 297 10.96 -6.83 6.85
C ASP A 297 9.43 -6.77 6.94
N LEU A 298 8.82 -6.32 5.84
CA LEU A 298 7.39 -6.50 5.64
C LEU A 298 7.15 -7.99 5.43
N PRO A 299 6.36 -8.66 6.29
CA PRO A 299 5.96 -10.02 6.00
C PRO A 299 5.26 -10.04 4.65
N SER A 300 5.67 -10.95 3.77
CA SER A 300 4.92 -11.24 2.55
C SER A 300 3.48 -11.60 2.95
N PRO A 301 2.46 -11.23 2.14
CA PRO A 301 1.10 -11.60 2.42
C PRO A 301 0.99 -13.08 2.80
N GLU A 302 0.32 -13.39 3.92
CA GLU A 302 0.12 -14.78 4.32
C GLU A 302 -0.60 -15.46 3.18
N THR A 303 0.11 -16.31 2.45
CA THR A 303 -0.46 -16.97 1.28
C THR A 303 -1.44 -18.02 1.77
N VAL A 304 -2.72 -17.68 1.78
CA VAL A 304 -3.79 -18.62 2.07
C VAL A 304 -4.02 -19.53 0.87
N LEU A 305 -4.46 -20.77 1.13
CA LEU A 305 -4.83 -21.68 0.06
C LEU A 305 -6.04 -21.14 -0.68
N ALA A 306 -5.85 -20.73 -1.93
CA ALA A 306 -6.88 -20.18 -2.79
C ALA A 306 -6.57 -20.48 -4.26
N GLY A 307 -7.55 -20.27 -5.14
CA GLY A 307 -7.35 -20.45 -6.56
C GLY A 307 -8.53 -20.00 -7.40
N THR A 308 -8.33 -19.98 -8.71
CA THR A 308 -9.39 -19.68 -9.67
C THR A 308 -9.42 -20.73 -10.77
N ARG A 309 -10.58 -20.90 -11.40
CA ARG A 309 -10.69 -21.61 -12.68
C ARG A 309 -11.26 -20.67 -13.73
N SER A 310 -10.58 -20.57 -14.87
CA SER A 310 -11.18 -20.02 -16.09
C SER A 310 -11.24 -21.07 -17.20
N THR A 311 -12.27 -20.98 -18.04
CA THR A 311 -12.47 -21.89 -19.17
C THR A 311 -12.74 -21.11 -20.45
N GLY A 312 -12.47 -21.72 -21.61
CA GLY A 312 -12.60 -21.03 -22.90
C GLY A 312 -14.01 -20.56 -23.27
N ALA A 313 -15.06 -21.08 -22.62
CA ALA A 313 -16.45 -20.65 -22.79
C ALA A 313 -17.33 -21.10 -21.62
N SER A 314 -18.50 -20.47 -21.42
CA SER A 314 -19.53 -20.97 -20.48
C SER A 314 -20.47 -22.00 -21.11
N ALA A 315 -20.49 -22.09 -22.44
CA ALA A 315 -21.26 -23.05 -23.21
C ALA A 315 -20.45 -23.63 -24.37
N TYR A 316 -20.57 -24.94 -24.58
CA TYR A 316 -19.80 -25.69 -25.57
C TYR A 316 -20.71 -26.48 -26.50
N THR A 317 -20.27 -26.66 -27.75
CA THR A 317 -20.86 -27.69 -28.63
C THR A 317 -20.21 -29.03 -28.37
N ALA A 318 -20.96 -30.13 -28.51
CA ALA A 318 -20.42 -31.48 -28.39
C ALA A 318 -19.15 -31.69 -29.25
N GLY A 319 -18.11 -32.27 -28.66
CA GLY A 319 -16.79 -32.47 -29.30
C GLY A 319 -15.90 -31.22 -29.39
N GLN A 320 -16.32 -30.09 -28.82
CA GLN A 320 -15.47 -28.91 -28.75
C GLN A 320 -14.34 -29.12 -27.73
N THR A 321 -13.11 -28.75 -28.10
CA THR A 321 -12.00 -28.66 -27.15
C THR A 321 -12.08 -27.34 -26.38
N SER A 322 -11.97 -27.42 -25.06
CA SER A 322 -11.92 -26.28 -24.16
C SER A 322 -10.55 -26.16 -23.52
N ARG A 323 -10.01 -24.93 -23.46
CA ARG A 323 -8.87 -24.59 -22.62
C ARG A 323 -9.33 -24.43 -21.18
N GLN A 324 -8.59 -25.02 -20.26
CA GLN A 324 -8.74 -24.94 -18.82
C GLN A 324 -7.52 -24.23 -18.25
N LEU A 325 -7.74 -23.20 -17.46
CA LEU A 325 -6.72 -22.53 -16.67
C LEU A 325 -7.12 -22.66 -15.20
N VAL A 326 -6.24 -23.24 -14.40
CA VAL A 326 -6.42 -23.38 -12.96
C VAL A 326 -5.25 -22.68 -12.28
N GLU A 327 -5.55 -21.69 -11.47
CA GLU A 327 -4.58 -20.94 -10.67
C GLU A 327 -4.64 -21.42 -9.24
N VAL A 328 -3.48 -21.64 -8.62
CA VAL A 328 -3.38 -22.09 -7.23
C VAL A 328 -2.34 -21.26 -6.49
N SER A 329 -2.75 -20.61 -5.41
CA SER A 329 -1.88 -19.94 -4.43
C SER A 329 -1.90 -20.77 -3.15
N THR A 330 -0.73 -21.05 -2.56
CA THR A 330 -0.61 -21.95 -1.41
C THR A 330 0.49 -21.53 -0.44
N PRO A 331 0.29 -21.70 0.89
CA PRO A 331 1.34 -21.42 1.88
C PRO A 331 2.49 -22.43 1.82
N GLU A 332 2.24 -23.62 1.28
CA GLU A 332 3.18 -24.73 1.25
C GLU A 332 3.25 -25.36 -0.14
N THR A 333 4.43 -25.85 -0.52
CA THR A 333 4.62 -26.49 -1.82
C THR A 333 3.92 -27.84 -1.88
N GLY A 334 2.97 -27.99 -2.81
CA GLY A 334 2.13 -29.18 -2.93
C GLY A 334 1.90 -29.63 -4.36
N ALA A 335 1.60 -30.92 -4.54
CA ALA A 335 1.20 -31.42 -5.86
C ALA A 335 -0.26 -31.08 -6.12
N VAL A 336 -0.57 -30.53 -7.29
CA VAL A 336 -1.94 -30.12 -7.66
C VAL A 336 -2.55 -31.13 -8.63
N GLU A 337 -3.83 -31.41 -8.43
CA GLU A 337 -4.65 -32.09 -9.42
C GLU A 337 -5.98 -31.38 -9.62
N ASP A 338 -6.43 -31.33 -10.87
CA ASP A 338 -7.72 -30.73 -11.22
C ASP A 338 -8.84 -31.77 -11.31
N VAL A 339 -10.07 -31.39 -10.97
CA VAL A 339 -11.25 -32.28 -10.96
C VAL A 339 -12.21 -31.95 -12.09
N VAL A 340 -12.25 -32.85 -13.08
CA VAL A 340 -12.98 -32.72 -14.34
C VAL A 340 -14.14 -33.71 -14.40
N PRO A 341 -15.29 -33.36 -15.02
CA PRO A 341 -16.37 -34.32 -15.23
C PRO A 341 -15.89 -35.58 -15.97
N ALA A 342 -16.25 -36.78 -15.49
CA ALA A 342 -15.73 -38.04 -16.07
C ALA A 342 -15.99 -38.21 -17.58
N SER A 343 -17.09 -37.66 -18.08
CA SER A 343 -17.44 -37.73 -19.50
C SER A 343 -16.55 -36.88 -20.42
N TRP A 344 -15.86 -35.86 -19.87
CA TRP A 344 -14.94 -35.03 -20.66
C TRP A 344 -13.64 -35.79 -20.91
N MET A 345 -13.03 -35.59 -22.06
CA MET A 345 -11.79 -36.27 -22.45
C MET A 345 -10.60 -35.35 -22.22
N VAL A 346 -9.61 -35.83 -21.46
CA VAL A 346 -8.32 -35.14 -21.28
C VAL A 346 -7.24 -36.11 -21.73
N SER A 347 -6.44 -35.70 -22.71
CA SER A 347 -5.37 -36.50 -23.29
C SER A 347 -4.03 -36.05 -22.72
N VAL A 348 -3.27 -36.99 -22.12
CA VAL A 348 -1.92 -36.70 -21.62
C VAL A 348 -0.96 -36.36 -22.77
N GLU A 349 -1.15 -36.96 -23.96
CA GLU A 349 -0.29 -36.71 -25.12
C GLU A 349 -0.46 -35.28 -25.67
N ASP A 350 -1.65 -34.70 -25.52
CA ASP A 350 -1.97 -33.35 -26.01
C ASP A 350 -1.69 -32.25 -24.95
N ASN A 351 -1.34 -32.64 -23.72
CA ASN A 351 -1.15 -31.74 -22.58
C ASN A 351 0.19 -32.02 -21.89
N PRO A 352 1.29 -31.35 -22.28
CA PRO A 352 2.64 -31.67 -21.80
C PRO A 352 2.83 -31.48 -20.29
N ASP A 353 2.04 -30.61 -19.66
CA ASP A 353 2.12 -30.29 -18.23
C ASP A 353 1.26 -31.24 -17.37
N VAL A 354 0.48 -32.11 -18.01
CA VAL A 354 -0.30 -33.17 -17.35
C VAL A 354 0.52 -34.46 -17.37
N THR A 355 0.74 -35.06 -16.21
CA THR A 355 1.48 -36.32 -16.09
C THR A 355 0.57 -37.54 -16.07
N GLU A 356 -0.63 -37.40 -15.54
CA GLU A 356 -1.56 -38.50 -15.35
C GLU A 356 -3.00 -37.98 -15.41
N VAL A 357 -3.91 -38.76 -16.02
CA VAL A 357 -5.35 -38.56 -15.89
C VAL A 357 -5.94 -39.84 -15.30
N ARG A 358 -6.54 -39.74 -14.12
CA ARG A 358 -7.14 -40.86 -13.38
C ARG A 358 -8.64 -40.69 -13.31
N GLU A 359 -9.39 -41.78 -13.41
CA GLU A 359 -10.83 -41.77 -13.13
C GLU A 359 -11.07 -42.41 -11.75
N GLU A 360 -11.58 -41.63 -10.82
CA GLU A 360 -11.83 -42.03 -9.42
C GLU A 360 -13.14 -41.37 -8.97
N ASP A 361 -13.99 -42.10 -8.25
CA ASP A 361 -15.27 -41.60 -7.70
C ASP A 361 -16.21 -40.89 -8.70
N GLY A 362 -16.15 -41.27 -9.98
CA GLY A 362 -17.03 -40.72 -11.03
C GLY A 362 -16.59 -39.37 -11.57
N VAL A 363 -15.36 -38.95 -11.29
CA VAL A 363 -14.69 -37.76 -11.86
C VAL A 363 -13.33 -38.15 -12.46
N LYS A 364 -12.80 -37.28 -13.32
CA LYS A 364 -11.42 -37.37 -13.80
C LYS A 364 -10.54 -36.41 -13.02
N ARG A 365 -9.44 -36.94 -12.48
CA ARG A 365 -8.38 -36.19 -11.80
C ARG A 365 -7.22 -35.99 -12.76
N VAL A 366 -6.92 -34.74 -13.09
CA VAL A 366 -5.85 -34.33 -14.00
C VAL A 366 -4.66 -33.92 -13.14
N VAL A 367 -3.59 -34.71 -13.14
CA VAL A 367 -2.43 -34.52 -12.26
C VAL A 367 -1.34 -33.75 -12.99
N PHE A 368 -0.91 -32.62 -12.43
CA PHE A 368 0.10 -31.77 -13.04
C PHE A 368 1.53 -32.22 -12.71
N ALA A 369 2.46 -31.95 -13.63
CA ALA A 369 3.89 -32.23 -13.44
C ALA A 369 4.52 -31.30 -12.41
N GLU A 370 4.14 -30.02 -12.48
CA GLU A 370 4.62 -28.97 -11.62
C GLU A 370 3.85 -28.92 -10.30
N LYS A 371 4.58 -28.73 -9.21
CA LYS A 371 3.98 -28.49 -7.89
C LYS A 371 3.71 -27.00 -7.75
N ALA A 372 2.63 -26.66 -7.04
CA ALA A 372 2.38 -25.28 -6.69
C ALA A 372 3.47 -24.82 -5.72
N ALA A 373 4.12 -23.70 -6.02
CA ALA A 373 5.18 -23.14 -5.18
C ALA A 373 4.56 -22.47 -3.94
N ALA A 374 5.28 -22.54 -2.81
CA ALA A 374 4.85 -21.88 -1.58
C ALA A 374 5.02 -20.37 -1.74
N GLY A 375 4.02 -19.58 -1.39
CA GLY A 375 4.10 -18.11 -1.42
C GLY A 375 3.84 -17.47 -2.78
N GLU A 376 3.51 -18.26 -3.81
CA GLU A 376 3.34 -17.81 -5.18
C GLU A 376 2.07 -18.39 -5.82
N THR A 377 1.53 -17.73 -6.84
CA THR A 377 0.45 -18.27 -7.67
C THR A 377 1.03 -19.12 -8.80
N THR A 378 0.70 -20.41 -8.83
CA THR A 378 1.08 -21.32 -9.90
C THR A 378 -0.08 -21.52 -10.87
N ILE A 379 0.17 -21.38 -12.17
CA ILE A 379 -0.86 -21.47 -13.23
C ILE A 379 -0.73 -22.79 -13.97
N TYR A 380 -1.82 -23.55 -14.04
CA TYR A 380 -1.91 -24.80 -14.77
C TYR A 380 -2.81 -24.67 -16.00
N GLU A 381 -2.25 -24.88 -17.18
CA GLU A 381 -2.99 -24.89 -18.44
C GLU A 381 -3.12 -26.32 -18.99
N TYR A 382 -4.34 -26.70 -19.41
CA TYR A 382 -4.56 -27.91 -20.19
C TYR A 382 -5.83 -27.81 -21.05
N PHE A 383 -5.99 -28.74 -21.98
CA PHE A 383 -7.12 -28.84 -22.88
C PHE A 383 -7.95 -30.09 -22.58
N ALA A 384 -9.27 -29.89 -22.51
CA ALA A 384 -10.26 -30.94 -22.30
C ALA A 384 -11.31 -30.90 -23.42
N GLU A 385 -11.60 -32.04 -24.04
CA GLU A 385 -12.65 -32.18 -25.04
C GLU A 385 -13.99 -32.56 -24.40
N VAL A 386 -15.01 -31.82 -24.80
CA VAL A 386 -16.39 -31.97 -24.35
C VAL A 386 -17.03 -33.24 -24.95
N PRO A 387 -17.96 -33.93 -24.25
CA PRO A 387 -18.59 -35.14 -24.76
C PRO A 387 -19.18 -34.97 -26.17
N THR A 388 -18.99 -35.98 -27.02
CA THR A 388 -19.41 -35.95 -28.44
C THR A 388 -20.82 -36.49 -28.69
N SER A 389 -21.47 -37.12 -27.70
CA SER A 389 -22.78 -37.75 -27.89
C SER A 389 -23.95 -36.77 -27.75
N ALA A 390 -25.05 -37.03 -28.48
CA ALA A 390 -26.29 -36.24 -28.38
C ALA A 390 -26.90 -36.28 -26.96
N ASP A 391 -26.69 -37.36 -26.22
CA ASP A 391 -27.08 -37.51 -24.81
C ASP A 391 -26.22 -36.67 -23.84
N GLY A 392 -25.15 -36.03 -24.33
CA GLY A 392 -24.24 -35.17 -23.56
C GLY A 392 -24.71 -33.73 -23.38
N THR A 393 -25.98 -33.42 -23.66
CA THR A 393 -26.54 -32.09 -23.41
C THR A 393 -26.81 -31.91 -21.92
N GLY A 394 -26.23 -30.89 -21.29
CA GLY A 394 -26.50 -30.60 -19.89
C GLY A 394 -25.45 -29.75 -19.20
N TYR A 395 -25.65 -29.56 -17.90
CA TYR A 395 -24.69 -28.94 -17.01
C TYR A 395 -23.69 -29.97 -16.51
N TYR A 396 -22.42 -29.60 -16.56
CA TYR A 396 -21.30 -30.36 -16.05
C TYR A 396 -20.62 -29.56 -14.95
N GLN A 397 -20.40 -30.23 -13.81
CA GLN A 397 -19.73 -29.65 -12.66
C GLN A 397 -18.26 -30.03 -12.69
N PHE A 398 -17.40 -29.04 -12.67
CA PHE A 398 -16.01 -29.18 -12.28
C PHE A 398 -15.93 -29.19 -10.76
N GLY A 399 -15.18 -30.14 -10.21
CA GLY A 399 -14.84 -30.10 -8.79
C GLY A 399 -13.82 -28.99 -8.52
N PRO A 400 -13.65 -28.58 -7.25
CA PRO A 400 -12.47 -27.82 -6.90
C PRO A 400 -11.23 -28.65 -7.27
N ALA A 401 -10.19 -27.98 -7.77
CA ALA A 401 -8.86 -28.54 -7.79
C ALA A 401 -8.46 -28.91 -6.36
N GLU A 402 -7.56 -29.86 -6.23
CA GLU A 402 -7.05 -30.32 -4.94
C GLU A 402 -5.52 -30.16 -4.92
N ILE A 403 -4.99 -29.77 -3.78
CA ILE A 403 -3.56 -29.76 -3.51
C ILE A 403 -3.22 -30.83 -2.46
N LEU A 404 -2.13 -31.55 -2.68
CA LEU A 404 -1.56 -32.50 -1.72
C LEU A 404 -0.46 -31.80 -0.92
N LEU A 405 -0.80 -31.40 0.30
CA LEU A 405 0.13 -30.91 1.33
C LEU A 405 0.46 -32.08 2.27
N GLU A 406 0.00 -32.05 3.53
CA GLU A 406 -0.02 -33.22 4.42
C GLU A 406 -1.17 -34.18 4.10
N GLU A 407 -2.34 -33.62 3.75
CA GLU A 407 -3.51 -34.32 3.24
C GLU A 407 -4.01 -33.64 1.97
N ARG A 408 -4.97 -34.28 1.27
CA ARG A 408 -5.64 -33.65 0.12
C ARG A 408 -6.56 -32.55 0.64
N THR A 409 -6.35 -31.33 0.15
CA THR A 409 -7.16 -30.16 0.51
C THR A 409 -7.75 -29.56 -0.77
N GLU A 410 -9.05 -29.27 -0.74
CA GLU A 410 -9.72 -28.57 -1.84
C GLU A 410 -9.18 -27.13 -1.94
N VAL A 411 -8.88 -26.68 -3.14
CA VAL A 411 -8.46 -25.30 -3.44
C VAL A 411 -9.72 -24.45 -3.63
N PRO A 412 -10.06 -23.55 -2.69
CA PRO A 412 -11.26 -22.72 -2.81
C PRO A 412 -11.22 -21.87 -4.09
N GLY A 413 -12.39 -21.69 -4.74
CA GLY A 413 -12.52 -20.83 -5.93
C GLY A 413 -12.26 -21.50 -7.30
N THR A 414 -11.80 -22.76 -7.30
CA THR A 414 -11.48 -23.51 -8.54
C THR A 414 -12.62 -24.41 -9.06
N GLY A 415 -13.76 -24.47 -8.36
CA GLY A 415 -14.96 -25.15 -8.84
C GLY A 415 -15.64 -24.38 -9.98
N GLY A 416 -16.52 -25.05 -10.74
CA GLY A 416 -17.23 -24.36 -11.82
C GLY A 416 -18.28 -25.19 -12.55
N GLU A 417 -19.12 -24.51 -13.33
CA GLU A 417 -20.14 -25.13 -14.17
C GLU A 417 -19.89 -24.83 -15.66
N ALA A 418 -20.10 -25.83 -16.51
CA ALA A 418 -20.14 -25.67 -17.96
C ALA A 418 -21.40 -26.28 -18.54
N PHE A 419 -22.02 -25.59 -19.50
CA PHE A 419 -23.15 -26.13 -20.24
C PHE A 419 -22.70 -26.70 -21.59
N VAL A 420 -23.18 -27.89 -21.93
CA VAL A 420 -22.87 -28.53 -23.21
C VAL A 420 -24.15 -28.68 -24.01
N VAL A 421 -24.08 -28.32 -25.29
CA VAL A 421 -25.14 -28.55 -26.27
C VAL A 421 -24.73 -29.74 -27.13
N GLY A 422 -25.42 -30.86 -26.94
CA GLY A 422 -25.34 -32.03 -27.80
C GLY A 422 -25.89 -31.71 -29.19
N ALA A 423 -25.21 -32.18 -30.23
CA ALA A 423 -25.72 -32.17 -31.59
C ALA A 423 -26.06 -33.61 -32.00
N GLU A 424 -27.29 -33.85 -32.44
CA GLU A 424 -27.58 -35.04 -33.24
C GLU A 424 -26.91 -34.84 -34.61
N THR A 425 -25.91 -35.65 -34.94
CA THR A 425 -25.35 -35.70 -36.30
C THR A 425 -26.22 -36.48 -37.25
#